data_AF-A0A366LFD7-F1
#
_entry.id   AF-A0A366LFD7-F1
#
_cell.length_a   1.000
_cell.length_b   1.000
_cell.length_c   1.000
_cell.angle_alpha   90.00
_cell.angle_beta   90.00
_cell.angle_gamma   90.00
#
_symmetry.space_group_name_H-M   'P 1'
#
loop_
_entity.id
_entity.type
_entity.pdbx_description
1 polymer ?
#
loop_
_entity_poly.entity_id
_entity_poly.type
_entity_poly.pdbx_seq_one_letter_code
_entity_poly.pdbx_strand_id
1 'polypeptide(L)'
;MKTILIIDPNLNLLEVLCHALEMEKYEAIGYSGHELELIKLIQNIAPSLILINLSLPSDKSIEWCGRMKSLYPNLPIIAMSCDESILKKKNLWLFDGNIGKPFDLASFYNLVERHIGKT
;
A
#
# COMPACT_ATOMS: atom_id res chain seq x y z
N MET A 1 -11.10 -13.72 -5.75
CA MET A 1 -10.44 -12.52 -6.28
C MET A 1 -9.51 -11.99 -5.19
N LYS A 2 -8.35 -11.42 -5.52
CA LYS A 2 -7.45 -10.87 -4.49
C LYS A 2 -7.75 -9.38 -4.32
N THR A 3 -7.96 -8.95 -3.08
CA THR A 3 -8.29 -7.57 -2.74
C THR A 3 -7.04 -6.79 -2.35
N ILE A 4 -6.85 -5.60 -2.92
CA ILE A 4 -5.73 -4.71 -2.69
C ILE A 4 -6.25 -3.43 -2.02
N LEU A 5 -5.65 -3.06 -0.90
CA LEU A 5 -5.96 -1.82 -0.19
C LEU A 5 -4.90 -0.77 -0.50
N ILE A 6 -5.32 0.40 -0.99
CA ILE A 6 -4.45 1.52 -1.32
C ILE A 6 -4.72 2.66 -0.34
N ILE A 7 -3.68 3.13 0.35
CA ILE A 7 -3.77 4.17 1.38
C ILE A 7 -3.01 5.41 0.90
N ASP A 8 -3.73 6.47 0.57
CA ASP A 8 -3.16 7.72 0.05
C ASP A 8 -4.10 8.91 0.36
N PRO A 9 -3.59 10.07 0.78
CA PRO A 9 -4.43 11.27 0.93
C PRO A 9 -4.95 11.82 -0.41
N ASN A 10 -4.35 11.46 -1.54
CA ASN A 10 -4.74 11.94 -2.86
C ASN A 10 -5.84 11.07 -3.47
N LEU A 11 -7.09 11.54 -3.39
CA LEU A 11 -8.27 10.85 -3.92
C LEU A 11 -8.19 10.55 -5.42
N ASN A 12 -7.65 11.49 -6.21
CA ASN A 12 -7.52 11.29 -7.66
C ASN A 12 -6.53 10.15 -7.97
N LEU A 13 -5.46 10.05 -7.19
CA LEU A 13 -4.51 8.94 -7.34
C LEU A 13 -5.14 7.62 -6.91
N LEU A 14 -5.92 7.60 -5.83
CA LEU A 14 -6.65 6.40 -5.41
C LEU A 14 -7.59 5.90 -6.52
N GLU A 15 -8.38 6.80 -7.12
CA GLU A 15 -9.29 6.46 -8.20
C GLU A 15 -8.55 5.84 -9.40
N VAL A 16 -7.47 6.47 -9.84
CA VAL A 16 -6.64 5.97 -10.95
C VAL A 16 -6.02 4.61 -10.64
N LEU A 17 -5.45 4.42 -9.45
CA LEU A 17 -4.80 3.16 -9.08
C LEU A 17 -5.82 2.04 -8.87
N CYS A 18 -6.99 2.34 -8.31
CA CYS A 18 -8.06 1.36 -8.19
C CYS A 18 -8.51 0.87 -9.56
N HIS A 19 -8.82 1.78 -10.49
CA HIS A 19 -9.20 1.41 -11.85
C HIS A 19 -8.11 0.62 -12.57
N ALA A 20 -6.85 1.01 -12.43
CA ALA A 20 -5.72 0.27 -13.00
C ALA A 20 -5.67 -1.19 -12.50
N LEU A 21 -5.84 -1.40 -11.18
CA LEU A 21 -5.84 -2.75 -10.60
C LEU A 21 -7.09 -3.56 -10.97
N GLU A 22 -8.25 -2.93 -11.10
CA GLU A 22 -9.49 -3.57 -11.56
C GLU A 22 -9.36 -4.08 -12.99
N MET A 23 -8.68 -3.34 -13.87
CA MET A 23 -8.36 -3.80 -15.23
C MET A 23 -7.50 -5.07 -15.23
N GLU A 24 -6.63 -5.23 -14.22
CA GLU A 24 -5.82 -6.42 -13.98
C GLU A 24 -6.54 -7.49 -13.14
N LYS A 25 -7.88 -7.40 -13.02
CA LYS A 25 -8.77 -8.36 -12.33
C LYS A 25 -8.54 -8.50 -10.82
N TYR A 26 -7.94 -7.48 -10.19
CA TYR A 26 -7.93 -7.35 -8.74
C TYR A 26 -9.18 -6.61 -8.25
N GLU A 27 -9.58 -6.88 -7.01
CA GLU A 27 -10.45 -5.93 -6.31
C GLU A 27 -9.57 -4.85 -5.69
N ALA A 28 -9.92 -3.57 -5.84
CA ALA A 28 -9.15 -2.47 -5.29
C ALA A 28 -10.01 -1.58 -4.40
N ILE A 29 -9.49 -1.22 -3.23
CA ILE A 29 -10.14 -0.35 -2.27
C ILE A 29 -9.20 0.81 -1.97
N GLY A 30 -9.63 2.04 -2.26
CA GLY A 30 -8.92 3.25 -1.90
C GLY A 30 -9.31 3.73 -0.49
N TYR A 31 -8.34 4.19 0.28
CA TYR A 31 -8.52 4.67 1.64
C TYR A 31 -7.71 5.94 1.92
N SER A 32 -8.40 7.00 2.36
CA SER A 32 -7.80 8.29 2.73
C SER A 32 -8.19 8.76 4.15
N GLY A 33 -8.73 7.85 4.97
CA GLY A 33 -9.25 8.14 6.31
C GLY A 33 -8.22 8.08 7.45
N HIS A 34 -8.68 7.88 8.69
CA HIS A 34 -7.84 7.82 9.90
C HIS A 34 -7.61 6.39 10.46
N GLU A 35 -6.48 6.18 11.15
CA GLU A 35 -6.01 4.86 11.65
C GLU A 35 -7.06 3.94 12.29
N LEU A 36 -7.92 4.50 13.16
CA LEU A 36 -8.88 3.70 13.93
C LEU A 36 -9.88 2.96 13.02
N GLU A 37 -10.21 3.55 11.89
CA GLU A 37 -11.08 2.95 10.88
C GLU A 37 -10.30 2.01 9.96
N LEU A 38 -9.02 2.32 9.70
CA LEU A 38 -8.16 1.50 8.86
C LEU A 38 -8.02 0.06 9.40
N ILE A 39 -7.77 -0.12 10.70
CA ILE A 39 -7.61 -1.47 11.27
C ILE A 39 -8.91 -2.28 11.17
N LYS A 40 -10.06 -1.64 11.41
CA LYS A 40 -11.38 -2.27 11.24
C LYS A 40 -11.63 -2.64 9.77
N LEU A 41 -11.26 -1.74 8.86
CA LEU A 41 -11.37 -1.99 7.43
C LEU A 41 -10.55 -3.21 7.02
N ILE A 42 -9.27 -3.27 7.42
CA ILE A 42 -8.37 -4.41 7.13
C ILE A 42 -8.95 -5.71 7.67
N GLN A 43 -9.50 -5.70 8.89
CA GLN A 43 -10.14 -6.88 9.48
C GLN A 43 -11.38 -7.34 8.68
N ASN A 44 -12.17 -6.40 8.16
CA ASN A 44 -13.41 -6.71 7.44
C ASN A 44 -13.15 -7.20 6.01
N ILE A 45 -12.20 -6.58 5.30
CA ILE A 45 -11.94 -6.89 3.89
C ILE A 45 -10.85 -7.94 3.69
N ALA A 46 -10.04 -8.21 4.73
CA ALA A 46 -8.91 -9.14 4.71
C ALA A 46 -8.05 -9.00 3.42
N PRO A 47 -7.41 -7.83 3.20
CA PRO A 47 -6.73 -7.57 1.94
C PRO A 47 -5.55 -8.52 1.77
N SER A 48 -5.25 -8.86 0.51
CA SER A 48 -4.10 -9.67 0.14
C SER A 48 -2.81 -8.84 0.00
N LEU A 49 -2.94 -7.51 -0.13
CA LEU A 49 -1.82 -6.57 -0.26
C LEU A 49 -2.24 -5.18 0.21
N ILE A 50 -1.32 -4.46 0.86
CA ILE A 50 -1.47 -3.04 1.20
C ILE A 50 -0.43 -2.22 0.42
N LEU A 51 -0.89 -1.15 -0.23
CA LEU A 51 -0.08 -0.09 -0.81
C LEU A 51 -0.26 1.16 0.07
N ILE A 52 0.81 1.74 0.61
CA ILE A 52 0.70 2.90 1.51
C ILE A 52 1.62 4.06 1.10
N ASN A 53 1.06 5.26 1.04
CA ASN A 53 1.80 6.48 0.82
C ASN A 53 2.57 6.94 2.08
N LEU A 54 3.85 7.24 1.90
CA LEU A 54 4.74 7.78 2.92
C LEU A 54 5.23 9.19 2.55
N SER A 55 5.30 10.08 3.53
CA SER A 55 5.98 11.39 3.46
C SER A 55 6.97 11.60 4.63
N LEU A 56 8.01 12.43 4.44
CA LEU A 56 9.00 12.78 5.48
C LEU A 56 8.66 14.10 6.20
N PRO A 57 9.16 14.30 7.44
CA PRO A 57 9.38 13.32 8.52
C PRO A 57 8.52 13.63 9.76
N SER A 58 7.90 12.57 10.32
CA SER A 58 6.99 12.49 11.51
C SER A 58 5.67 11.75 11.21
N ASP A 59 5.59 11.07 10.07
CA ASP A 59 4.32 10.55 9.56
C ASP A 59 3.80 9.34 10.33
N LYS A 60 2.52 9.47 10.74
CA LYS A 60 1.67 8.42 11.27
C LYS A 60 1.68 7.16 10.40
N SER A 61 1.92 7.27 9.10
CA SER A 61 1.97 6.13 8.18
C SER A 61 3.02 5.08 8.59
N ILE A 62 4.17 5.47 9.15
CA ILE A 62 5.18 4.51 9.63
C ILE A 62 4.66 3.76 10.87
N GLU A 63 4.01 4.46 11.79
CA GLU A 63 3.38 3.87 12.98
C GLU A 63 2.27 2.89 12.58
N TRP A 64 1.46 3.26 11.58
CA TRP A 64 0.43 2.40 11.02
C TRP A 64 1.04 1.13 10.44
N CYS A 65 2.14 1.24 9.71
CA CYS A 65 2.84 0.07 9.17
C CYS A 65 3.37 -0.84 10.27
N GLY A 66 3.97 -0.28 11.33
CA GLY A 66 4.40 -1.04 12.50
C GLY A 66 3.24 -1.80 13.15
N ARG A 67 2.11 -1.13 13.35
CA ARG A 67 0.91 -1.75 13.93
C ARG A 67 0.31 -2.82 13.02
N MET A 68 0.20 -2.55 11.72
CA MET A 68 -0.30 -3.51 10.73
C MET A 68 0.59 -4.75 10.67
N LYS A 69 1.92 -4.60 10.64
CA LYS A 69 2.86 -5.75 10.69
C LYS A 69 2.77 -6.52 12.01
N SER A 70 2.55 -5.85 13.13
CA SER A 70 2.36 -6.54 14.41
C SER A 70 1.08 -7.37 14.46
N LEU A 71 -0.01 -6.88 13.86
CA LEU A 71 -1.30 -7.58 13.83
C LEU A 71 -1.38 -8.64 12.73
N TYR A 72 -0.74 -8.36 11.59
CA TYR A 72 -0.80 -9.15 10.36
C TYR A 72 0.63 -9.32 9.79
N PRO A 73 1.49 -10.13 10.43
CA PRO A 73 2.91 -10.23 10.07
C PRO A 73 3.15 -10.72 8.63
N ASN A 74 2.23 -11.55 8.11
CA ASN A 74 2.32 -12.12 6.77
C ASN A 74 1.61 -11.28 5.69
N LEU A 75 0.93 -10.19 6.06
CA LEU A 75 0.29 -9.30 5.09
C LEU A 75 1.36 -8.44 4.40
N PRO A 76 1.55 -8.56 3.07
CA PRO A 76 2.53 -7.75 2.39
C PRO A 76 2.14 -6.27 2.38
N ILE A 77 3.12 -5.40 2.67
CA ILE A 77 2.99 -3.95 2.66
C ILE A 77 4.02 -3.37 1.71
N ILE A 78 3.55 -2.61 0.71
CA ILE A 78 4.39 -1.89 -0.24
C ILE A 78 4.31 -0.39 0.08
N ALA A 79 5.48 0.23 0.24
CA ALA A 79 5.59 1.67 0.42
C ALA A 79 5.59 2.41 -0.92
N MET A 80 4.84 3.51 -1.00
CA MET A 80 4.87 4.47 -2.11
C MET A 80 5.33 5.83 -1.60
N SER A 81 6.25 6.50 -2.29
CA SER A 81 6.65 7.86 -1.88
C SER A 81 7.26 8.68 -3.01
N CYS A 82 7.04 9.99 -3.01
CA CYS A 82 7.78 10.93 -3.86
C CYS A 82 9.21 11.17 -3.38
N ASP A 83 9.53 10.79 -2.13
CA ASP A 83 10.86 10.96 -1.55
C ASP A 83 11.55 9.60 -1.43
N GLU A 84 12.49 9.35 -2.35
CA GLU A 84 13.27 8.11 -2.36
C GLU A 84 14.09 7.89 -1.09
N SER A 85 14.43 8.95 -0.36
CA SER A 85 15.20 8.80 0.88
C SER A 85 14.40 8.05 1.94
N ILE A 86 13.05 8.12 1.92
CA ILE A 86 12.17 7.32 2.80
C ILE A 86 12.37 5.84 2.57
N LEU A 87 12.40 5.47 1.30
CA LEU A 87 12.51 4.09 0.86
C LEU A 87 13.91 3.52 1.16
N LYS A 88 14.87 4.36 1.54
CA LYS A 88 16.26 3.98 1.91
C LYS A 88 16.52 4.06 3.42
N LYS A 89 15.53 4.38 4.28
CA LYS A 89 15.70 4.53 5.74
C LYS A 89 15.76 3.18 6.48
N LYS A 90 16.22 3.23 7.75
CA LYS A 90 16.34 2.08 8.67
C LYS A 90 15.05 1.26 8.90
N ASN A 91 13.88 1.77 8.53
CA ASN A 91 12.59 1.10 8.72
C ASN A 91 12.18 0.18 7.56
N LEU A 92 13.12 -0.13 6.65
CA LEU A 92 12.89 -1.04 5.51
C LEU A 92 12.25 -2.38 5.90
N TRP A 93 12.52 -2.88 7.11
CA TRP A 93 11.94 -4.14 7.62
C TRP A 93 10.41 -4.10 7.80
N LEU A 94 9.78 -2.93 7.75
CA LEU A 94 8.31 -2.79 7.81
C LEU A 94 7.62 -3.06 6.48
N PHE A 95 8.34 -3.01 5.37
CA PHE A 95 7.80 -3.08 4.03
C PHE A 95 8.42 -4.25 3.27
N ASP A 96 7.61 -4.96 2.50
CA ASP A 96 8.08 -6.08 1.68
C ASP A 96 8.56 -5.59 0.31
N GLY A 97 8.10 -4.40 -0.10
CA GLY A 97 8.51 -3.72 -1.32
C GLY A 97 8.32 -2.22 -1.25
N ASN A 98 8.84 -1.50 -2.24
CA ASN A 98 8.62 -0.07 -2.38
C ASN A 98 8.61 0.38 -3.84
N ILE A 99 8.01 1.55 -4.08
CA ILE A 99 7.99 2.23 -5.38
C ILE A 99 8.08 3.76 -5.19
N GLY A 100 8.97 4.38 -5.97
CA GLY A 100 9.13 5.83 -6.00
C GLY A 100 8.10 6.48 -6.93
N LYS A 101 7.48 7.58 -6.50
CA LYS A 101 6.62 8.42 -7.33
C LYS A 101 7.46 9.52 -8.01
N PRO A 102 7.20 9.84 -9.30
CA PRO A 102 6.24 9.20 -10.18
C PRO A 102 6.72 7.81 -10.64
N PHE A 103 5.77 6.93 -10.93
CA PHE A 103 6.01 5.60 -11.49
C PHE A 103 5.10 5.35 -12.68
N ASP A 104 5.51 4.45 -13.57
CA ASP A 104 4.69 3.96 -14.67
C ASP A 104 3.83 2.76 -14.25
N LEU A 105 2.78 2.46 -15.02
CA LEU A 105 1.86 1.36 -14.70
C LEU A 105 2.54 -0.02 -14.79
N ALA A 106 3.50 -0.21 -15.68
CA ALA A 106 4.16 -1.51 -15.83
C ALA A 106 5.04 -1.82 -14.61
N SER A 107 5.79 -0.86 -14.09
CA SER A 107 6.54 -1.05 -12.84
C SER A 107 5.62 -1.26 -11.64
N PHE A 108 4.48 -0.56 -11.58
CA PHE A 108 3.46 -0.76 -10.56
C PHE A 108 2.86 -2.18 -10.58
N TYR A 109 2.40 -2.67 -11.74
CA TYR A 109 1.82 -4.01 -11.85
C TYR A 109 2.82 -5.11 -11.53
N ASN A 110 4.04 -5.02 -12.04
CA ASN A 110 5.10 -5.98 -11.74
C ASN A 110 5.37 -6.07 -10.23
N LEU A 111 5.34 -4.93 -9.54
CA LEU A 111 5.54 -4.90 -8.09
C LEU A 111 4.37 -5.55 -7.35
N VAL A 112 3.13 -5.27 -7.74
CA VAL A 112 1.93 -5.90 -7.17
C VAL A 112 1.95 -7.41 -7.38
N GLU A 113 2.17 -7.88 -8.61
CA GLU A 113 2.21 -9.31 -8.94
C GLU A 113 3.27 -10.06 -8.14
N ARG A 114 4.45 -9.45 -7.95
CA ARG A 114 5.54 -10.06 -7.19
C ARG A 114 5.16 -10.36 -5.74
N HIS A 115 4.32 -9.53 -5.12
CA HIS A 115 3.99 -9.65 -3.69
C HIS A 115 2.66 -10.36 -3.44
N ILE A 116 1.74 -10.30 -4.39
CA ILE A 116 0.44 -10.94 -4.27
C ILE A 116 0.44 -12.34 -4.92
N GLY A 117 1.40 -12.63 -5.80
CA GLY A 117 1.48 -13.82 -6.66
C GLY A 117 0.53 -13.72 -7.85
N LYS A 118 0.88 -14.36 -8.98
CA LYS A 118 0.02 -14.36 -10.17
C LYS A 118 -1.38 -14.89 -9.85
N THR A 119 -2.39 -14.22 -10.39
CA THR A 119 -3.80 -14.63 -10.38
C THR A 119 -4.07 -15.70 -11.43
#